data_AF-A0A410TT63-F1
#
_entry.id   AF-A0A410TT63-F1
#
_cell.length_a   1.000
_cell.length_b   1.000
_cell.length_c   1.000
_cell.angle_alpha   90.00
_cell.angle_beta   90.00
_cell.angle_gamma   90.00
#
_symmetry.space_group_name_H-M   'P 1'
#
loop_
_entity.id
_entity.type
_entity.pdbx_description
1 polymer ?
#
loop_
_entity_poly.entity_id
_entity_poly.type
_entity_poly.pdbx_seq_one_letter_code
_entity_poly.pdbx_strand_id
1 'polypeptide(L)'
;MVDIPGSSDGPDPANEDTPESEPLVSCGFQDGTLYVHDDRIRIERPGRSKFPGKEIPPDDVRGVTYEGRLVISYLQVEQDGVENAEGGLLSTPVDENTLHFGRGKRDCAKQARDAIRDAADLW
;
A
#
# COMPACT_ATOMS: atom_id res chain seq x y z
N MET A 1 -42.43 20.42 30.04
CA MET A 1 -43.11 20.66 28.76
C MET A 1 -42.55 21.94 28.18
N VAL A 2 -41.48 21.85 27.39
CA VAL A 2 -41.38 22.41 26.03
C VAL A 2 -40.26 21.63 25.34
N ASP A 3 -40.63 20.87 24.32
CA ASP A 3 -39.76 20.20 23.34
C ASP A 3 -39.03 21.24 22.48
N ILE A 4 -37.75 21.00 22.19
CA ILE A 4 -37.07 21.65 21.07
C ILE A 4 -36.75 20.57 20.04
N PRO A 5 -37.50 20.48 18.93
CA PRO A 5 -37.17 19.60 17.81
C PRO A 5 -36.25 20.35 16.85
N GLY A 6 -35.18 19.70 16.43
CA GLY A 6 -34.19 20.27 15.52
C GLY A 6 -33.31 19.21 14.90
N SER A 7 -33.91 18.14 14.39
CA SER A 7 -33.26 17.26 13.42
C SER A 7 -32.85 18.06 12.19
N SER A 8 -31.56 18.08 11.93
CA SER A 8 -30.98 18.00 10.58
C SER A 8 -29.62 17.37 10.76
N ASP A 9 -29.64 16.05 10.95
CA ASP A 9 -28.50 15.17 10.71
C ASP A 9 -28.25 15.26 9.20
N GLY A 10 -27.51 16.29 8.80
CA GLY A 10 -27.06 16.45 7.43
C GLY A 10 -25.91 15.47 7.25
N PRO A 11 -25.97 14.53 6.29
CA PRO A 11 -24.85 13.67 6.02
C PRO A 11 -23.67 14.54 5.59
N ASP A 12 -22.58 14.43 6.33
CA ASP A 12 -21.26 14.90 5.94
C ASP A 12 -20.97 14.31 4.55
N PRO A 13 -20.67 15.12 3.50
CA PRO A 13 -20.25 14.60 2.21
C PRO A 13 -18.79 14.14 2.32
N ALA A 14 -18.55 13.10 3.11
CA ALA A 14 -17.29 12.39 3.15
C ALA A 14 -17.36 11.24 2.16
N ASN A 15 -16.96 11.53 0.91
CA ASN A 15 -16.66 10.61 -0.19
C ASN A 15 -17.57 9.39 -0.36
N GLU A 16 -18.38 9.42 -1.42
CA GLU A 16 -18.77 8.21 -2.15
C GLU A 16 -17.51 7.54 -2.72
N ASP A 17 -16.75 6.84 -1.90
CA ASP A 17 -15.79 5.84 -2.35
C ASP A 17 -16.45 4.48 -2.17
N THR A 18 -16.63 3.79 -3.29
CA THR A 18 -16.99 2.37 -3.51
C THR A 18 -16.91 1.50 -2.25
N PRO A 19 -17.82 0.53 -2.00
CA PRO A 19 -17.61 -0.45 -0.92
C PRO A 19 -16.29 -1.19 -1.18
N GLU A 20 -15.21 -0.68 -0.60
CA GLU A 20 -13.89 -1.23 -0.76
C GLU A 20 -13.88 -2.50 0.06
N SER A 21 -13.82 -3.65 -0.62
CA SER A 21 -13.61 -4.94 0.04
C SER A 21 -12.49 -4.79 1.06
N GLU A 22 -12.71 -5.28 2.29
CA GLU A 22 -11.70 -5.20 3.34
C GLU A 22 -10.37 -5.78 2.84
N PRO A 23 -9.24 -5.05 3.01
CA PRO A 23 -7.95 -5.52 2.53
C PRO A 23 -7.53 -6.78 3.29
N LEU A 24 -7.02 -7.77 2.57
CA LEU A 24 -6.41 -8.98 3.15
C LEU A 24 -5.23 -8.61 4.06
N VAL A 25 -4.44 -7.64 3.63
CA VAL A 25 -3.33 -7.08 4.39
C VAL A 25 -3.31 -5.57 4.26
N SER A 26 -3.18 -4.87 5.38
CA SER A 26 -2.90 -3.44 5.44
C SER A 26 -1.64 -3.17 6.26
N CYS A 27 -0.62 -2.58 5.62
CA CYS A 27 0.66 -2.28 6.25
C CYS A 27 1.01 -0.79 6.11
N GLY A 28 1.00 -0.08 7.24
CA GLY A 28 1.55 1.27 7.34
C GLY A 28 3.08 1.26 7.37
N PHE A 29 3.70 1.84 6.34
CA PHE A 29 5.14 1.97 6.15
C PHE A 29 5.60 3.43 6.31
N GLN A 30 6.89 3.71 6.13
CA GLN A 30 7.46 5.04 6.39
C GLN A 30 6.99 6.09 5.38
N ASP A 31 6.81 5.65 4.14
CA ASP A 31 6.57 6.47 2.95
C ASP A 31 5.21 6.17 2.32
N GLY A 32 4.32 5.44 2.99
CA GLY A 32 2.98 5.14 2.53
C GLY A 32 2.31 4.01 3.29
N THR A 33 1.07 3.70 2.92
CA THR A 33 0.35 2.52 3.39
C THR A 33 0.09 1.60 2.20
N LEU A 34 0.41 0.32 2.36
CA LEU A 34 0.10 -0.72 1.39
C LEU A 34 -1.17 -1.44 1.79
N TYR A 35 -2.07 -1.61 0.85
CA TYR A 35 -3.27 -2.42 0.98
C TYR A 35 -3.25 -3.48 -0.11
N VAL A 36 -3.45 -4.73 0.28
CA VAL A 36 -3.52 -5.87 -0.64
C VAL A 36 -4.94 -6.41 -0.56
N HIS A 37 -5.62 -6.40 -1.69
CA HIS A 37 -6.93 -7.01 -1.91
C HIS A 37 -6.76 -8.18 -2.90
N ASP A 38 -7.77 -9.03 -3.02
CA ASP A 38 -7.76 -10.10 -4.02
C ASP A 38 -7.67 -9.56 -5.46
N ASP A 39 -8.30 -8.41 -5.73
CA ASP A 39 -8.45 -7.85 -7.08
C ASP A 39 -7.50 -6.68 -7.38
N ARG A 40 -6.79 -6.16 -6.37
CA ARG A 40 -5.94 -4.96 -6.52
C ARG A 40 -4.95 -4.78 -5.38
N ILE A 41 -3.83 -4.15 -5.70
CA ILE A 41 -2.82 -3.71 -4.73
C ILE A 41 -2.79 -2.18 -4.74
N ARG A 42 -3.10 -1.56 -3.61
CA ARG A 42 -3.17 -0.12 -3.47
C ARG A 42 -2.02 0.40 -2.62
N ILE A 43 -1.30 1.38 -3.14
CA ILE A 43 -0.26 2.11 -2.44
C ILE A 43 -0.77 3.52 -2.20
N GLU A 44 -1.11 3.82 -0.96
CA GLU A 44 -1.41 5.18 -0.54
C GLU A 44 -0.16 5.91 -0.11
N ARG A 45 0.01 7.14 -0.58
CA ARG A 45 1.14 8.00 -0.27
C ARG A 45 0.66 9.27 0.43
N PRO A 46 1.42 9.79 1.42
CA PRO A 46 1.11 11.09 2.00
C PRO A 46 1.27 12.20 0.94
N GLY A 47 0.48 13.27 1.01
CA GLY A 47 0.50 14.36 0.01
C GLY A 47 1.84 15.09 -0.17
N ARG A 48 2.80 14.89 0.75
CA ARG A 48 4.20 15.39 0.64
C ARG A 48 5.15 14.44 -0.11
N SER A 49 4.68 13.27 -0.52
CA SER A 49 5.46 12.26 -1.25
C SER A 49 5.80 12.78 -2.65
N LYS A 50 6.95 12.35 -3.17
CA LYS A 50 7.35 12.60 -4.56
C LYS A 50 6.48 11.83 -5.55
N PHE A 51 5.97 10.66 -5.13
CA PHE A 51 5.11 9.80 -5.94
C PHE A 51 3.67 9.89 -5.45
N PRO A 52 2.68 9.97 -6.36
CA PRO A 52 1.29 9.88 -6.01
C PRO A 52 0.95 8.49 -5.48
N GLY A 53 -0.19 8.37 -4.80
CA GLY A 53 -0.78 7.05 -4.54
C GLY A 53 -1.22 6.41 -5.86
N LYS A 54 -1.27 5.08 -5.88
CA LYS A 54 -1.61 4.31 -7.07
C LYS A 54 -2.25 2.97 -6.73
N GLU A 55 -2.91 2.39 -7.71
CA GLU A 55 -3.43 1.03 -7.68
C GLU A 55 -2.77 0.20 -8.78
N ILE A 56 -2.51 -1.07 -8.47
CA ILE A 56 -1.84 -2.02 -9.35
C ILE A 56 -2.75 -3.25 -9.45
N PRO A 57 -3.27 -3.58 -10.64
CA PRO A 57 -3.94 -4.84 -10.88
C PRO A 57 -2.99 -6.02 -10.62
N PRO A 58 -3.43 -7.13 -10.01
CA PRO A 58 -2.59 -8.30 -9.78
C PRO A 58 -2.00 -8.87 -11.08
N ASP A 59 -2.75 -8.80 -12.18
CA ASP A 59 -2.30 -9.21 -13.53
C ASP A 59 -1.07 -8.43 -14.04
N ASP A 60 -0.89 -7.20 -13.56
CA ASP A 60 0.27 -6.36 -13.90
C ASP A 60 1.47 -6.64 -12.98
N VAL A 61 1.32 -7.44 -11.92
CA VAL A 61 2.42 -7.74 -11.00
C VAL A 61 3.26 -8.88 -11.56
N ARG A 62 4.53 -8.60 -11.80
CA ARG A 62 5.53 -9.58 -12.26
C ARG A 62 6.31 -10.21 -11.10
N GLY A 63 6.36 -9.53 -9.97
CA GLY A 63 7.22 -9.90 -8.87
C GLY A 63 7.03 -9.01 -7.65
N VAL A 64 7.57 -9.47 -6.53
CA VAL A 64 7.66 -8.67 -5.32
C VAL A 64 8.99 -8.95 -4.63
N THR A 65 9.76 -7.89 -4.47
CA THR A 65 11.06 -7.90 -3.80
C THR A 65 10.90 -7.45 -2.36
N TYR A 66 11.38 -8.27 -1.44
CA TYR A 66 11.47 -7.95 -0.01
C TYR A 66 12.93 -7.95 0.41
N GLU A 67 13.41 -6.84 0.98
CA GLU A 67 14.77 -6.78 1.52
C GLU A 67 14.82 -6.29 2.97
N GLY A 68 15.13 -7.20 3.89
CA GLY A 68 15.18 -6.98 5.33
C GLY A 68 16.51 -6.39 5.83
N ARG A 69 16.96 -5.24 5.31
CA ARG A 69 18.26 -4.64 5.69
C ARG A 69 18.32 -4.19 7.16
N LEU A 70 19.55 -4.02 7.66
CA LEU A 70 19.82 -3.62 9.06
C LEU A 70 19.33 -2.20 9.38
N VAL A 71 19.43 -1.28 8.40
CA VAL A 71 19.15 0.16 8.54
C VAL A 71 17.76 0.50 7.99
N ILE A 72 17.55 0.41 6.67
CA ILE A 72 16.24 0.66 6.04
C ILE A 72 15.88 -0.56 5.19
N SER A 73 14.83 -1.27 5.60
CA SER A 73 14.26 -2.37 4.82
C SER A 73 13.25 -1.83 3.80
N TYR A 74 12.97 -2.57 2.74
CA TYR A 74 11.97 -2.17 1.74
C TYR A 74 11.21 -3.36 1.16
N LEU A 75 10.03 -3.04 0.63
CA LEU A 75 9.18 -3.91 -0.18
C LEU A 75 8.96 -3.18 -1.52
N GLN A 76 9.23 -3.83 -2.63
CA GLN A 76 9.08 -3.25 -3.96
C GLN A 76 8.24 -4.18 -4.82
N VAL A 77 7.17 -3.64 -5.41
CA VAL A 77 6.31 -4.36 -6.36
C VAL A 77 6.90 -4.19 -7.76
N GLU A 78 7.13 -5.29 -8.46
CA GLU A 78 7.55 -5.28 -9.87
C GLU A 78 6.30 -5.26 -10.73
N GLN A 79 6.04 -4.15 -11.42
CA GLN A 79 4.85 -3.96 -12.24
C GLN A 79 5.21 -3.92 -13.73
N ASP A 80 4.37 -4.51 -14.56
CA ASP A 80 4.47 -4.43 -16.01
C ASP A 80 4.44 -2.97 -16.50
N GLY A 81 5.37 -2.64 -17.39
CA GLY A 81 5.48 -1.27 -17.95
C GLY A 81 6.01 -0.21 -16.99
N VAL A 82 6.41 -0.56 -15.76
CA VAL A 82 7.06 0.35 -14.81
C VAL A 82 8.50 -0.09 -14.57
N GLU A 83 9.45 0.83 -14.77
CA GLU A 83 10.85 0.55 -14.47
C GLU A 83 11.11 0.65 -12.96
N ASN A 84 11.51 -0.46 -12.36
CA ASN A 84 11.89 -0.51 -10.95
C ASN A 84 13.21 0.22 -10.72
N ALA A 85 13.27 1.03 -9.66
CA ALA A 85 14.53 1.60 -9.22
C ALA A 85 15.41 0.49 -8.63
N GLU A 86 16.71 0.59 -8.88
CA GLU A 86 17.70 -0.31 -8.31
C GLU A 86 18.29 0.27 -7.02
N GLY A 87 18.38 -0.57 -5.99
CA GLY A 87 19.12 -0.27 -4.77
C GLY A 87 20.61 -0.58 -4.94
N GLY A 88 21.47 0.22 -4.32
CA GLY A 88 22.90 -0.08 -4.20
C GLY A 88 23.22 -0.83 -2.91
N LEU A 89 24.51 -1.10 -2.66
CA LEU A 89 24.99 -1.67 -1.39
C LEU A 89 24.66 -0.76 -0.19
N LEU A 90 24.66 0.56 -0.41
CA LEU A 90 24.48 1.58 0.63
C LEU A 90 23.18 2.40 0.48
N SER A 91 22.44 2.21 -0.60
CA SER A 91 21.19 2.92 -0.90
C SER A 91 20.04 1.93 -1.08
N THR A 92 18.84 2.34 -0.67
CA THR A 92 17.61 1.61 -1.01
C THR A 92 17.04 2.15 -2.31
N PRO A 93 16.33 1.32 -3.09
CA PRO A 93 15.62 1.78 -4.28
C PRO A 93 14.51 2.76 -3.87
N VAL A 94 14.20 3.72 -4.74
CA VAL A 94 13.14 4.70 -4.48
C VAL A 94 12.39 4.98 -5.78
N ASP A 95 11.21 4.39 -5.91
CA ASP A 95 10.27 4.58 -7.01
C ASP A 95 8.81 4.54 -6.50
N GLU A 96 7.85 4.64 -7.43
CA GLU A 96 6.42 4.62 -7.13
C GLU A 96 5.94 3.32 -6.48
N ASN A 97 6.60 2.19 -6.74
CA ASN A 97 6.25 0.85 -6.26
C ASN A 97 7.04 0.41 -5.02
N THR A 98 7.93 1.26 -4.50
CA THR A 98 8.80 0.92 -3.37
C THR A 98 8.33 1.53 -2.07
N LEU A 99 8.17 0.71 -1.04
CA LEU A 99 7.79 1.13 0.31
C LEU A 99 8.86 0.74 1.33
N HIS A 100 9.27 1.71 2.14
CA HIS A 100 10.34 1.57 3.12
C HIS A 100 9.79 1.33 4.51
N PHE A 101 10.42 0.42 5.25
CA PHE A 101 9.96 0.07 6.58
C PHE A 101 11.07 -0.19 7.57
N GLY A 102 10.76 0.10 8.84
CA GLY A 102 11.61 -0.20 9.98
C GLY A 102 11.41 -1.63 10.49
N ARG A 103 12.28 -2.06 11.42
CA ARG A 103 12.27 -3.43 11.95
C ARG A 103 10.92 -3.88 12.52
N GLY A 104 10.17 -2.97 13.17
CA GLY A 104 8.87 -3.29 13.77
C GLY A 104 7.75 -3.59 12.78
N LYS A 105 7.98 -3.43 11.47
CA LYS A 105 6.99 -3.70 10.41
C LYS A 105 7.39 -4.89 9.52
N ARG A 106 8.42 -5.64 9.89
CA ARG A 106 8.94 -6.77 9.10
C ARG A 106 7.93 -7.89 8.93
N ASP A 107 7.16 -8.22 9.96
CA ASP A 107 6.18 -9.29 9.86
C ASP A 107 5.00 -8.88 8.97
N CYS A 108 4.52 -7.65 9.11
CA CYS A 108 3.53 -7.08 8.19
C CYS A 108 4.05 -7.08 6.75
N ALA A 109 5.29 -6.64 6.51
CA ALA A 109 5.88 -6.62 5.17
C ALA A 109 6.04 -8.02 4.55
N LYS A 110 6.30 -9.06 5.37
CA LYS A 110 6.30 -10.45 4.90
C LYS A 110 4.89 -10.91 4.53
N GLN A 111 3.91 -10.64 5.38
CA GLN A 111 2.50 -10.95 5.09
C GLN A 111 2.02 -10.25 3.82
N ALA A 112 2.38 -8.97 3.65
CA ALA A 112 2.05 -8.22 2.44
C ALA A 112 2.72 -8.80 1.20
N ARG A 113 4.01 -9.17 1.28
CA ARG A 113 4.72 -9.87 0.20
C ARG A 113 3.99 -11.15 -0.20
N ASP A 114 3.63 -11.97 0.79
CA ASP A 114 2.98 -13.26 0.54
C ASP A 114 1.59 -13.01 -0.06
N ALA A 115 0.77 -12.13 0.52
CA ALA A 115 -0.53 -11.76 -0.05
C ALA A 115 -0.44 -11.21 -1.49
N ILE A 116 0.59 -10.43 -1.83
CA ILE A 116 0.81 -9.96 -3.21
C ILE A 116 1.11 -11.13 -4.15
N ARG A 117 1.92 -12.10 -3.71
CA ARG A 117 2.22 -13.29 -4.53
C ARG A 117 0.98 -14.14 -4.73
N ASP A 118 0.19 -14.33 -3.68
CA ASP A 118 -1.06 -15.06 -3.72
C ASP A 118 -2.02 -14.40 -4.72
N ALA A 119 -2.22 -13.08 -4.61
CA ALA A 119 -3.12 -12.33 -5.49
C ALA A 119 -2.66 -12.33 -6.96
N ALA A 120 -1.35 -12.34 -7.21
CA ALA A 120 -0.76 -12.32 -8.55
C ALA A 120 -0.41 -13.71 -9.10
N ASP A 121 -0.81 -14.79 -8.42
CA ASP A 121 -0.48 -16.18 -8.79
C ASP A 121 1.04 -16.44 -9.00
N LEU A 122 1.89 -15.79 -8.20
CA LEU A 122 3.36 -15.86 -8.28
C LEU A 122 3.93 -16.89 -7.30
N TRP A 123 3.92 -18.17 -7.68
CA TRP A 123 4.42 -19.30 -6.88
C TRP A 123 5.51 -20.13 -7.56
#